data_AF-G1LK81-F1
#
_entry.id   AF-G1LK81-F1
#
_cell.length_a   1.000
_cell.length_b   1.000
_cell.length_c   1.000
_cell.angle_alpha   90.00
_cell.angle_beta   90.00
_cell.angle_gamma   90.00
#
_symmetry.space_group_name_H-M   'P 1'
#
loop_
_entity.id
_entity.type
_entity.pdbx_description
1 polymer ?
#
loop_
_entity_poly.entity_id
_entity_poly.type
_entity_poly.pdbx_seq_one_letter_code
_entity_poly.pdbx_strand_id
1 'polypeptide(L)'
;MAHIRGLWVPGCLALAVLFSLVHSQHVFLAPQQALSLLQRVRRANSGFLEELRKGNLERECVEEKCSYEEAFEALESSIATDIFWTKYTACESVRKPREKLTECLEGNCAEGLGMNYRGNVSFTRSGIECQLWRSRYPHKPEINTTTHPGADLRENFCRNPDGSTTGPWCYTTDPTVRREECSIPVCGGGGVTVQLTPRSRGPTVNLPPSSEHCVPERGRYYQGRQAVTAHGSPCLAWASSQAKALSKDQDFNPAVPLVENFCRNPDGDEEGAWCYVSEEPGGFEYCDLDYCEEPVEEVGDGLAEDPDAAIEGRTGDEEFQPFFNENTFGAGEADCGLRPLFEKSLVKDKTEHELLDSYIDGRVVEGWDAEIGLAPWQVMLFRKSPQELLCGASLISDRWVLTAAHCLLYPPWDKNFTENDLLVRIGKHSRTRYERSIEKISMLEKIYIHPRYNWRENLDRDIALLRLKKPIAFSNYIHPVCLPDRDTAVRLLRAGYKGRVTGWGNLKEMWTSSVTEVQPSVLQVVNLPIVERPVCKASTRIRITDNMFCAGFKPNEGKRGDACEGDSGGPFVMKSPFNNRWYQMGIVSWGEGCDRDGKYGFYTHVFRLKKWIQKVIDQSGS
;
A
#
# COMPACT_ATOMS: atom_id res chain seq x y z
N MET A 1 -10.22 102.56 -29.08
CA MET A 1 -10.93 103.11 -30.25
C MET A 1 -11.39 101.96 -31.12
N ALA A 2 -12.68 101.98 -31.50
CA ALA A 2 -13.29 101.53 -32.77
C ALA A 2 -12.58 100.42 -33.58
N HIS A 3 -13.23 99.43 -34.18
CA HIS A 3 -14.60 98.95 -34.28
C HIS A 3 -14.50 97.73 -35.23
N ILE A 4 -15.52 96.86 -35.20
CA ILE A 4 -16.03 96.05 -36.33
C ILE A 4 -15.45 94.64 -36.59
N ARG A 5 -16.35 93.68 -36.33
CA ARG A 5 -16.88 92.56 -37.17
C ARG A 5 -15.85 91.71 -37.94
N GLY A 6 -15.86 90.38 -37.87
CA GLY A 6 -16.95 89.45 -37.62
C GLY A 6 -17.14 88.55 -38.84
N LEU A 7 -17.07 87.24 -38.59
CA LEU A 7 -17.72 86.08 -39.24
C LEU A 7 -16.71 84.91 -39.37
N TRP A 8 -16.91 83.77 -38.66
CA TRP A 8 -17.81 82.64 -39.01
C TRP A 8 -17.28 81.89 -40.26
N VAL A 9 -17.04 80.56 -40.33
CA VAL A 9 -17.41 79.34 -39.56
C VAL A 9 -16.44 78.19 -40.02
N PRO A 10 -16.66 76.89 -39.74
CA PRO A 10 -15.88 76.07 -38.82
C PRO A 10 -15.12 74.93 -39.52
N GLY A 11 -14.33 74.15 -38.77
CA GLY A 11 -13.99 72.79 -39.22
C GLY A 11 -12.55 72.34 -39.04
N CYS A 12 -11.81 72.87 -38.06
CA CYS A 12 -10.47 72.34 -37.72
C CYS A 12 -10.40 71.62 -36.36
N LEU A 13 -11.54 71.12 -35.85
CA LEU A 13 -11.59 70.41 -34.56
C LEU A 13 -12.14 68.98 -34.65
N ALA A 14 -12.29 68.42 -35.85
CA ALA A 14 -12.53 66.98 -36.06
C ALA A 14 -11.27 66.22 -36.51
N LEU A 15 -10.18 66.91 -36.87
CA LEU A 15 -8.92 66.30 -37.33
C LEU A 15 -7.91 66.03 -36.21
N ALA A 16 -8.12 66.60 -35.02
CA ALA A 16 -7.22 66.38 -33.87
C ALA A 16 -7.60 65.18 -32.99
N VAL A 17 -8.78 64.56 -33.21
CA VAL A 17 -9.21 63.34 -32.49
C VAL A 17 -9.10 62.07 -33.34
N LEU A 18 -8.86 62.20 -34.66
CA LEU A 18 -8.50 61.06 -35.52
C LEU A 18 -6.99 60.80 -35.61
N PHE A 19 -6.15 61.75 -35.17
CA PHE A 19 -4.69 61.58 -35.19
C PHE A 19 -4.11 60.86 -33.96
N SER A 20 -4.92 60.54 -32.94
CA SER A 20 -4.52 59.76 -31.77
C SER A 20 -4.95 58.29 -31.80
N LEU A 21 -5.58 57.81 -32.88
CA LEU A 21 -5.99 56.40 -33.05
C LEU A 21 -5.25 55.62 -34.14
N VAL A 22 -4.18 56.17 -34.73
CA VAL A 22 -3.31 55.43 -35.67
C VAL A 22 -1.86 55.50 -35.21
N HIS A 23 -1.57 55.01 -34.01
CA HIS A 23 -0.19 54.77 -33.53
C HIS A 23 0.06 53.32 -33.10
N SER A 24 -0.75 52.38 -33.60
CA SER A 24 -0.40 50.97 -33.48
C SER A 24 -0.85 50.24 -34.73
N GLN A 25 0.02 50.18 -35.72
CA GLN A 25 0.12 49.03 -36.63
C GLN A 25 1.30 49.21 -37.57
N HIS A 26 2.43 48.61 -37.19
CA HIS A 26 3.18 47.71 -38.06
C HIS A 26 3.86 46.67 -37.16
N VAL A 27 3.05 45.81 -36.53
CA VAL A 27 3.54 44.57 -35.87
C VAL A 27 3.81 43.47 -36.91
N PHE A 28 3.49 43.72 -38.18
CA PHE A 28 3.77 42.81 -39.28
C PHE A 28 4.70 43.47 -40.29
N LEU A 29 5.81 42.79 -40.56
CA LEU A 29 6.73 43.10 -41.65
C LEU A 29 6.02 42.94 -42.99
N ALA A 30 6.42 43.76 -43.97
CA ALA A 30 5.96 43.60 -45.34
C ALA A 30 6.33 42.19 -45.86
N PRO A 31 5.52 41.56 -46.73
CA PRO A 31 5.77 40.18 -47.20
C PRO A 31 7.17 39.97 -47.79
N GLN A 32 7.74 41.01 -48.41
CA GLN A 32 9.08 41.00 -49.00
C GLN A 32 10.22 40.99 -47.96
N GLN A 33 9.97 41.49 -46.75
CA GLN A 33 10.92 41.51 -45.63
C GLN A 33 10.76 40.31 -44.68
N ALA A 34 9.61 39.64 -44.67
CA ALA A 34 9.43 38.39 -43.93
C ALA A 34 10.23 37.22 -44.54
N LEU A 35 10.44 37.25 -45.87
CA LEU A 35 11.22 36.25 -46.62
C LEU A 35 12.72 36.28 -46.31
N SER A 36 13.27 37.39 -45.80
CA SER A 36 14.68 37.46 -45.42
C SER A 36 14.96 37.00 -43.99
N LEU A 37 13.94 36.98 -43.11
CA LEU A 37 14.06 36.48 -41.73
C LEU A 37 13.77 34.98 -41.59
N LEU A 38 13.05 34.39 -42.54
CA LEU A 38 12.83 32.94 -42.65
C LEU A 38 13.85 32.28 -43.59
N GLN A 39 15.14 32.63 -43.48
CA GLN A 39 16.19 31.78 -44.06
C GLN A 39 16.37 30.53 -43.20
N ARG A 40 15.38 29.63 -43.22
CA ARG A 40 15.65 28.22 -43.01
C ARG A 40 16.40 27.75 -44.25
N VAL A 41 17.65 27.33 -44.07
CA VAL A 41 18.34 26.53 -45.08
C VAL A 41 17.51 25.25 -45.26
N ARG A 42 16.70 25.17 -46.33
CA ARG A 42 16.08 23.91 -46.76
C ARG A 42 17.22 22.98 -47.13
N ARG A 43 17.44 21.93 -46.35
CA ARG A 43 18.37 20.88 -46.75
C ARG A 43 17.72 20.13 -47.91
N ALA A 44 18.39 20.17 -49.04
CA ALA A 44 18.01 19.44 -50.23
C ALA A 44 18.21 17.95 -49.99
N ASN A 45 17.14 17.17 -50.11
CA ASN A 45 17.20 15.76 -50.48
C ASN A 45 16.50 15.55 -51.83
N SER A 46 16.52 14.31 -52.30
CA SER A 46 16.61 13.89 -53.70
C SER A 46 15.51 14.34 -54.67
N GLY A 47 15.77 15.45 -55.36
CA GLY A 47 15.18 15.73 -56.67
C GLY A 47 13.89 16.55 -56.66
N PHE A 48 13.64 17.19 -57.81
CA PHE A 48 12.75 18.33 -58.05
C PHE A 48 11.25 18.14 -57.71
N LEU A 49 10.80 16.95 -57.26
CA LEU A 49 9.38 16.62 -57.06
C LEU A 49 9.09 15.83 -55.76
N GLU A 50 10.08 15.60 -54.89
CA GLU A 50 9.90 14.82 -53.67
C GLU A 50 8.95 15.48 -52.65
N GLU A 51 9.03 16.81 -52.52
CA GLU A 51 8.16 17.65 -51.64
C GLU A 51 6.66 17.61 -52.02
N LEU A 52 6.27 17.07 -53.17
CA LEU A 52 4.85 16.92 -53.57
C LEU A 52 4.22 15.61 -53.09
N ARG A 53 5.01 14.70 -52.54
CA ARG A 53 4.54 13.40 -52.03
C ARG A 53 4.14 13.54 -50.56
N LYS A 54 3.09 12.83 -50.14
CA LYS A 54 2.76 12.73 -48.71
C LYS A 54 3.97 12.17 -47.96
N GLY A 55 4.34 12.80 -46.83
CA GLY A 55 5.47 12.41 -46.01
C GLY A 55 5.43 10.92 -45.65
N ASN A 56 6.56 10.24 -45.78
CA ASN A 56 6.68 8.81 -45.49
C ASN A 56 7.89 8.58 -44.59
N LEU A 57 7.64 8.08 -43.38
CA LEU A 57 8.66 7.87 -42.35
C LEU A 57 9.84 6.99 -42.81
N GLU A 58 9.58 6.00 -43.66
CA GLU A 58 10.61 5.12 -44.19
C GLU A 58 11.57 5.89 -45.11
N ARG A 59 11.03 6.72 -45.99
CA ARG A 59 11.86 7.50 -46.92
C ARG A 59 12.58 8.64 -46.23
N GLU A 60 11.85 9.45 -45.47
CA GLU A 60 12.38 10.67 -44.88
C GLU A 60 13.34 10.38 -43.71
N CYS A 61 13.04 9.38 -42.87
CA CYS A 61 13.75 9.16 -41.61
C CYS A 61 14.58 7.88 -41.55
N VAL A 62 14.28 6.84 -42.34
CA VAL A 62 15.02 5.56 -42.31
C VAL A 62 16.04 5.47 -43.45
N GLU A 63 15.66 5.87 -44.66
CA GLU A 63 16.58 5.98 -45.80
C GLU A 63 17.48 7.23 -45.67
N GLU A 64 16.93 8.30 -45.09
CA GLU A 64 17.58 9.60 -44.91
C GLU A 64 17.57 10.08 -43.44
N LYS A 65 18.27 11.20 -43.17
CA LYS A 65 18.27 11.84 -41.86
C LYS A 65 17.17 12.91 -41.84
N CYS A 66 16.09 12.68 -41.12
CA CYS A 66 15.01 13.66 -40.95
C CYS A 66 15.17 14.54 -39.71
N SER A 67 14.47 15.67 -39.76
CA SER A 67 14.17 16.60 -38.67
C SER A 67 12.86 16.23 -37.96
N TYR A 68 12.62 16.83 -36.79
CA TYR A 68 11.40 16.59 -36.02
C TYR A 68 10.14 16.99 -36.81
N GLU A 69 10.24 18.07 -37.60
CA GLU A 69 9.15 18.59 -38.40
C GLU A 69 8.79 17.67 -39.56
N GLU A 70 9.79 17.10 -40.24
CA GLU A 70 9.56 16.09 -41.29
C GLU A 70 8.94 14.80 -40.70
N ALA A 71 9.36 14.39 -39.49
CA ALA A 71 8.72 13.28 -38.79
C ALA A 71 7.25 13.60 -38.42
N PHE A 72 6.96 14.84 -38.00
CA PHE A 72 5.62 15.30 -37.71
C PHE A 72 4.73 15.34 -38.97
N GLU A 73 5.27 15.83 -40.09
CA GLU A 73 4.58 15.84 -41.38
C GLU A 73 4.25 14.42 -41.87
N ALA A 74 5.10 13.44 -41.59
CA ALA A 74 4.85 12.05 -41.92
C ALA A 74 3.81 11.37 -40.99
N LEU A 75 3.78 11.72 -39.70
CA LEU A 75 2.95 11.06 -38.69
C LEU A 75 1.63 11.77 -38.39
N GLU A 76 1.50 13.06 -38.75
CA GLU A 76 0.32 13.90 -38.57
C GLU A 76 -0.23 13.90 -37.12
N SER A 77 0.63 13.62 -36.13
CA SER A 77 0.27 13.47 -34.71
C SER A 77 1.44 13.82 -33.80
N SER A 78 1.23 14.74 -32.87
CA SER A 78 2.27 15.16 -31.91
C SER A 78 2.72 14.00 -31.01
N ILE A 79 1.77 13.23 -30.48
CA ILE A 79 2.06 12.08 -29.61
C ILE A 79 2.87 11.01 -30.36
N ALA A 80 2.46 10.67 -31.59
CA ALA A 80 3.18 9.69 -32.39
C ALA A 80 4.60 10.18 -32.75
N THR A 81 4.73 11.48 -33.04
CA THR A 81 6.02 12.11 -33.36
C THR A 81 6.96 12.09 -32.18
N ASP A 82 6.50 12.41 -30.97
CA ASP A 82 7.34 12.38 -29.76
C ASP A 82 7.85 10.96 -29.44
N ILE A 83 6.98 9.96 -29.58
CA ILE A 83 7.33 8.55 -29.40
C ILE A 83 8.39 8.13 -30.43
N PHE A 84 8.16 8.44 -31.70
CA PHE A 84 9.12 8.15 -32.76
C PHE A 84 10.45 8.86 -32.51
N TRP A 85 10.41 10.15 -32.20
CA TRP A 85 11.58 10.99 -32.01
C TRP A 85 12.45 10.51 -30.86
N THR A 86 11.84 10.04 -29.77
CA THR A 86 12.56 9.44 -28.63
C THR A 86 13.37 8.20 -29.04
N LYS A 87 12.81 7.34 -29.90
CA LYS A 87 13.55 6.18 -30.44
C LYS A 87 14.60 6.63 -31.45
N TYR A 88 14.28 7.61 -32.30
CA TYR A 88 15.15 8.11 -33.36
C TYR A 88 16.41 8.82 -32.85
N THR A 89 16.31 9.52 -31.71
CA THR A 89 17.44 10.11 -31.01
C THR A 89 18.26 9.06 -30.26
N ALA A 90 17.60 8.06 -29.64
CA ALA A 90 18.31 6.94 -29.01
C ALA A 90 19.16 6.12 -30.02
N CYS A 91 18.73 6.05 -31.28
CA CYS A 91 19.45 5.40 -32.38
C CYS A 91 20.46 6.32 -33.12
N GLU A 92 20.90 7.44 -32.51
CA GLU A 92 21.83 8.38 -33.15
C GLU A 92 23.19 7.75 -33.48
N SER A 93 23.65 6.77 -32.69
CA SER A 93 24.89 6.03 -32.92
C SER A 93 24.88 5.18 -34.19
N VAL A 94 23.69 4.80 -34.71
CA VAL A 94 23.53 3.77 -35.76
C VAL A 94 22.61 4.22 -36.89
N ARG A 95 22.85 5.40 -37.47
CA ARG A 95 22.07 5.89 -38.62
C ARG A 95 22.28 5.10 -39.92
N LYS A 96 23.41 4.40 -40.07
CA LYS A 96 23.72 3.56 -41.22
C LYS A 96 24.53 2.32 -40.77
N PRO A 97 24.41 1.16 -41.44
CA PRO A 97 23.52 0.86 -42.57
C PRO A 97 22.04 0.77 -42.16
N ARG A 98 21.13 0.86 -43.14
CA ARG A 98 19.66 0.86 -42.94
C ARG A 98 19.20 -0.29 -42.03
N GLU A 99 19.71 -1.49 -42.25
CA GLU A 99 19.37 -2.69 -41.48
C GLU A 99 19.57 -2.50 -39.97
N LYS A 100 20.70 -1.89 -39.55
CA LYS A 100 20.99 -1.60 -38.14
C LYS A 100 20.09 -0.52 -37.56
N LEU A 101 19.76 0.51 -38.36
CA LEU A 101 18.84 1.56 -37.94
C LEU A 101 17.42 0.99 -37.75
N THR A 102 16.95 0.15 -38.69
CA THR A 102 15.66 -0.53 -38.58
C THR A 102 15.60 -1.40 -37.34
N GLU A 103 16.63 -2.22 -37.08
CA GLU A 103 16.73 -3.06 -35.88
C GLU A 103 16.66 -2.23 -34.58
N CYS A 104 17.39 -1.11 -34.54
CA CYS A 104 17.34 -0.18 -33.40
C CYS A 104 15.94 0.46 -33.22
N LEU A 105 15.29 0.85 -34.32
CA LEU A 105 13.97 1.47 -34.32
C LEU A 105 12.82 0.48 -34.06
N GLU A 106 12.99 -0.81 -34.33
CA GLU A 106 12.08 -1.86 -33.86
C GLU A 106 12.08 -1.89 -32.33
N GLY A 107 13.28 -1.85 -31.73
CA GLY A 107 13.46 -1.74 -30.28
C GLY A 107 13.37 -3.08 -29.55
N ASN A 108 13.60 -4.21 -30.24
CA ASN A 108 13.69 -5.53 -29.62
C ASN A 108 15.06 -5.80 -28.97
N CYS A 109 16.03 -4.91 -29.20
CA CYS A 109 17.39 -4.93 -28.67
C CYS A 109 17.76 -3.56 -28.08
N ALA A 110 18.82 -3.52 -27.28
CA ALA A 110 19.40 -2.31 -26.72
C ALA A 110 20.55 -1.80 -27.61
N GLU A 111 20.44 -0.55 -28.05
CA GLU A 111 21.51 0.20 -28.70
C GLU A 111 22.10 1.21 -27.71
N GLY A 112 23.44 1.23 -27.58
CA GLY A 112 24.12 2.07 -26.58
C GLY A 112 23.63 1.79 -25.16
N LEU A 113 22.96 2.78 -24.54
CA LEU A 113 22.35 2.64 -23.21
C LEU A 113 20.98 1.93 -23.23
N GLY A 114 20.43 1.61 -24.39
CA GLY A 114 19.15 0.91 -24.52
C GLY A 114 17.92 1.79 -24.30
N MET A 115 18.02 3.12 -24.50
CA MET A 115 16.85 4.01 -24.46
C MET A 115 15.86 3.74 -25.60
N ASN A 116 16.30 3.11 -26.69
CA ASN A 116 15.48 2.66 -27.83
C ASN A 116 14.63 1.42 -27.50
N TYR A 117 15.00 0.66 -26.45
CA TYR A 117 14.41 -0.63 -26.16
C TYR A 117 12.93 -0.55 -25.79
N ARG A 118 12.11 -1.36 -26.44
CA ARG A 118 10.64 -1.45 -26.29
C ARG A 118 10.16 -2.90 -26.21
N GLY A 119 11.07 -3.85 -26.04
CA GLY A 119 10.77 -5.28 -25.89
C GLY A 119 10.00 -5.62 -24.61
N ASN A 120 9.78 -6.92 -24.41
CA ASN A 120 8.87 -7.47 -23.40
C ASN A 120 9.56 -8.21 -22.25
N VAL A 121 10.89 -8.10 -22.11
CA VAL A 121 11.61 -8.67 -20.96
C VAL A 121 11.09 -8.04 -19.67
N SER A 122 10.60 -8.89 -18.76
CA SER A 122 9.97 -8.52 -17.48
C SER A 122 10.67 -9.13 -16.26
N PHE A 123 11.93 -9.54 -16.42
CA PHE A 123 12.76 -10.07 -15.34
C PHE A 123 14.14 -9.40 -15.35
N THR A 124 14.68 -9.19 -14.17
CA THR A 124 16.02 -8.61 -13.97
C THR A 124 17.10 -9.64 -14.31
N ARG A 125 18.37 -9.20 -14.36
CA ARG A 125 19.51 -10.11 -14.59
C ARG A 125 19.62 -11.24 -13.55
N SER A 126 19.06 -11.04 -12.35
CA SER A 126 19.10 -12.02 -11.26
C SER A 126 17.87 -12.93 -11.21
N GLY A 127 16.92 -12.73 -12.12
CA GLY A 127 15.68 -13.50 -12.23
C GLY A 127 14.54 -12.98 -11.36
N ILE A 128 14.68 -11.79 -10.77
CA ILE A 128 13.59 -11.16 -10.01
C ILE A 128 12.55 -10.62 -11.00
N GLU A 129 11.28 -10.86 -10.72
CA GLU A 129 10.19 -10.32 -11.52
C GLU A 129 10.14 -8.79 -11.40
N CYS A 130 9.92 -8.13 -12.52
CA CYS A 130 9.78 -6.68 -12.53
C CYS A 130 8.43 -6.28 -11.93
N GLN A 131 8.46 -5.24 -11.10
CA GLN A 131 7.29 -4.50 -10.67
C GLN A 131 6.71 -3.74 -11.88
N LEU A 132 5.38 -3.71 -11.97
CA LEU A 132 4.68 -2.87 -12.94
C LEU A 132 5.09 -1.40 -12.75
N TRP A 133 5.42 -0.68 -13.82
CA TRP A 133 5.82 0.74 -13.76
C TRP A 133 4.80 1.65 -13.10
N ARG A 134 3.54 1.23 -13.18
CA ARG A 134 2.36 1.90 -12.66
C ARG A 134 1.99 1.43 -11.24
N SER A 135 2.53 0.30 -10.77
CA SER A 135 2.36 -0.17 -9.38
C SER A 135 3.20 0.66 -8.42
N ARG A 136 2.70 0.86 -7.19
CA ARG A 136 3.43 1.50 -6.08
C ARG A 136 3.97 0.53 -5.04
N TYR A 137 3.74 -0.76 -5.25
CA TYR A 137 4.18 -1.83 -4.36
C TYR A 137 5.11 -2.81 -5.08
N PRO A 138 6.21 -3.28 -4.44
CA PRO A 138 6.67 -2.89 -3.09
C PRO A 138 7.35 -1.51 -3.04
N HIS A 139 7.82 -0.99 -4.17
CA HIS A 139 8.55 0.28 -4.24
C HIS A 139 7.69 1.39 -4.80
N LYS A 140 7.72 2.57 -4.18
CA LYS A 140 7.11 3.78 -4.76
C LYS A 140 7.98 4.30 -5.93
N PRO A 141 7.51 4.28 -7.19
CA PRO A 141 8.31 4.71 -8.32
C PRO A 141 8.49 6.23 -8.33
N GLU A 142 9.72 6.67 -8.57
CA GLU A 142 10.03 8.07 -8.90
C GLU A 142 9.76 8.37 -10.38
N ILE A 143 9.90 7.34 -11.21
CA ILE A 143 9.73 7.40 -12.66
C ILE A 143 8.45 6.68 -13.05
N ASN A 144 7.55 7.41 -13.71
CA ASN A 144 6.24 6.94 -14.16
C ASN A 144 5.87 7.55 -15.53
N THR A 145 4.75 7.10 -16.10
CA THR A 145 4.23 7.53 -17.42
C THR A 145 3.97 9.02 -17.53
N THR A 146 3.74 9.74 -16.42
CA THR A 146 3.53 11.19 -16.42
C THR A 146 4.86 11.94 -16.45
N THR A 147 5.87 11.46 -15.71
CA THR A 147 7.22 12.06 -15.71
C THR A 147 7.97 11.79 -17.01
N HIS A 148 7.79 10.61 -17.63
CA HIS A 148 8.53 10.15 -18.81
C HIS A 148 7.57 9.53 -19.86
N PRO A 149 6.69 10.33 -20.49
CA PRO A 149 5.65 9.81 -21.40
C PRO A 149 6.21 9.11 -22.65
N GLY A 150 7.39 9.51 -23.15
CA GLY A 150 8.03 8.91 -24.32
C GLY A 150 8.77 7.58 -24.08
N ALA A 151 8.87 7.13 -22.82
CA ALA A 151 9.68 5.97 -22.45
C ALA A 151 8.94 4.62 -22.57
N ASP A 152 7.67 4.60 -22.97
CA ASP A 152 6.84 3.38 -23.06
C ASP A 152 6.84 2.55 -21.77
N LEU A 153 6.54 3.21 -20.64
CA LEU A 153 6.49 2.59 -19.31
C LEU A 153 5.19 1.79 -19.12
N ARG A 154 4.97 0.79 -19.98
CA ARG A 154 3.82 -0.13 -19.95
C ARG A 154 4.18 -1.44 -19.25
N GLU A 155 3.16 -2.03 -18.63
CA GLU A 155 3.29 -3.25 -17.83
C GLU A 155 4.49 -3.21 -16.87
N ASN A 156 5.29 -4.28 -16.82
CA ASN A 156 6.51 -4.41 -16.02
C ASN A 156 7.76 -4.65 -16.89
N PHE A 157 7.75 -4.19 -18.15
CA PHE A 157 8.88 -4.44 -19.05
C PHE A 157 10.08 -3.57 -18.71
N CYS A 158 11.30 -4.06 -18.85
CA CYS A 158 12.51 -3.27 -18.60
C CYS A 158 12.62 -2.07 -19.55
N ARG A 159 13.00 -0.90 -19.02
CA ARG A 159 13.14 0.36 -19.78
C ARG A 159 14.34 1.14 -19.27
N ASN A 160 14.80 2.12 -20.04
CA ASN A 160 15.84 3.06 -19.60
C ASN A 160 15.38 4.52 -19.75
N PRO A 161 14.37 4.97 -18.99
CA PRO A 161 13.82 6.32 -19.09
C PRO A 161 14.79 7.42 -18.64
N ASP A 162 15.72 7.11 -17.73
CA ASP A 162 16.65 8.04 -17.09
C ASP A 162 18.06 8.03 -17.70
N GLY A 163 18.28 7.24 -18.76
CA GLY A 163 19.60 7.14 -19.40
C GLY A 163 20.66 6.52 -18.48
N SER A 164 20.26 5.58 -17.61
CA SER A 164 21.16 4.83 -16.74
C SER A 164 22.30 4.19 -17.54
N THR A 165 23.53 4.31 -17.03
CA THR A 165 24.74 3.73 -17.63
C THR A 165 24.79 2.22 -17.55
N THR A 166 24.00 1.60 -16.66
CA THR A 166 23.89 0.13 -16.54
C THR A 166 22.95 -0.50 -17.57
N GLY A 167 22.27 0.32 -18.38
CA GLY A 167 21.33 -0.14 -19.40
C GLY A 167 19.87 -0.20 -18.90
N PRO A 168 18.97 -0.88 -19.65
CA PRO A 168 17.57 -1.03 -19.28
C PRO A 168 17.39 -1.75 -17.95
N TRP A 169 16.47 -1.26 -17.14
CA TRP A 169 16.21 -1.74 -15.78
C TRP A 169 14.70 -1.72 -15.50
N CYS A 170 14.31 -2.30 -14.35
CA CYS A 170 12.96 -2.18 -13.82
C CYS A 170 12.99 -2.05 -12.30
N TYR A 171 11.91 -1.54 -11.70
CA TYR A 171 11.67 -1.76 -10.27
C TYR A 171 11.43 -3.25 -10.04
N THR A 172 11.83 -3.79 -8.89
CA THR A 172 11.72 -5.24 -8.65
C THR A 172 10.57 -5.57 -7.70
N THR A 173 10.05 -6.79 -7.73
CA THR A 173 9.07 -7.27 -6.74
C THR A 173 9.71 -7.62 -5.39
N ASP A 174 11.04 -7.54 -5.27
CA ASP A 174 11.76 -7.79 -4.02
C ASP A 174 11.88 -6.48 -3.19
N PRO A 175 11.33 -6.40 -1.98
CA PRO A 175 11.41 -5.20 -1.12
C PRO A 175 12.84 -4.75 -0.76
N THR A 176 13.82 -5.65 -0.85
CA THR A 176 15.23 -5.37 -0.53
C THR A 176 16.01 -4.78 -1.69
N VAL A 177 15.51 -4.94 -2.92
CA VAL A 177 16.16 -4.47 -4.16
C VAL A 177 15.22 -3.51 -4.89
N ARG A 178 15.43 -2.20 -4.73
CA ARG A 178 14.56 -1.18 -5.34
C ARG A 178 14.51 -1.27 -6.86
N ARG A 179 15.67 -1.34 -7.51
CA ARG A 179 15.82 -1.38 -8.97
C ARG A 179 17.00 -2.30 -9.32
N GLU A 180 16.89 -3.01 -10.43
CA GLU A 180 17.99 -3.80 -10.99
C GLU A 180 17.92 -3.77 -12.54
N GLU A 181 19.09 -3.83 -13.18
CA GLU A 181 19.22 -3.93 -14.63
C GLU A 181 18.75 -5.28 -15.19
N CYS A 182 18.39 -5.26 -16.47
CA CYS A 182 17.92 -6.42 -17.21
C CYS A 182 18.92 -6.86 -18.26
N SER A 183 19.01 -8.17 -18.47
CA SER A 183 19.83 -8.77 -19.54
C SER A 183 19.10 -8.65 -20.88
N ILE A 184 19.41 -7.61 -21.65
CA ILE A 184 18.79 -7.31 -22.94
C ILE A 184 19.78 -7.61 -24.08
N PRO A 185 19.34 -8.18 -25.22
CA PRO A 185 20.20 -8.36 -26.40
C PRO A 185 20.73 -7.03 -26.94
N VAL A 186 21.99 -6.98 -27.34
CA VAL A 186 22.60 -5.79 -27.98
C VAL A 186 22.31 -5.79 -29.48
N CYS A 187 21.91 -4.65 -30.05
CA CYS A 187 21.55 -4.57 -31.47
C CYS A 187 22.75 -4.91 -32.39
N GLY A 188 22.51 -5.73 -33.41
CA GLY A 188 23.52 -6.11 -34.41
C GLY A 188 24.71 -6.92 -33.87
N GLY A 189 24.61 -7.47 -32.64
CA GLY A 189 25.66 -8.26 -31.99
C GLY A 189 25.13 -9.49 -31.25
N GLY A 190 25.95 -10.53 -31.11
CA GLY A 190 25.59 -11.79 -30.42
C GLY A 190 25.71 -11.74 -28.89
N GLY A 191 25.52 -10.57 -28.28
CA GLY A 191 25.77 -10.33 -26.86
C GLY A 191 24.56 -9.76 -26.11
N VAL A 192 24.69 -9.66 -24.79
CA VAL A 192 23.70 -9.06 -23.88
C VAL A 192 24.30 -7.87 -23.13
N THR A 193 23.46 -6.92 -22.72
CA THR A 193 23.85 -5.73 -21.94
C THR A 193 24.53 -6.09 -20.62
N VAL A 194 24.04 -7.13 -19.96
CA VAL A 194 24.56 -7.65 -18.69
C VAL A 194 24.36 -9.16 -18.64
N GLN A 195 25.29 -9.88 -18.03
CA GLN A 195 25.17 -11.33 -17.89
C GLN A 195 24.11 -11.71 -16.86
N LEU A 196 23.36 -12.77 -17.16
CA LEU A 196 22.43 -13.37 -16.20
C LEU A 196 23.22 -13.93 -15.02
N THR A 197 22.80 -13.54 -13.82
CA THR A 197 23.35 -14.02 -12.54
C THR A 197 22.19 -14.48 -11.67
N PRO A 198 21.54 -15.60 -12.02
CA PRO A 198 20.36 -16.06 -11.32
C PRO A 198 20.66 -16.14 -9.83
N ARG A 199 19.79 -15.57 -8.99
CA ARG A 199 19.84 -15.89 -7.55
C ARG A 199 19.60 -17.38 -7.44
N SER A 200 20.64 -18.13 -7.12
CA SER A 200 20.45 -19.47 -6.63
C SER A 200 19.63 -19.33 -5.35
N ARG A 201 18.33 -19.64 -5.39
CA ARG A 201 17.80 -20.49 -4.33
C ARG A 201 18.69 -21.71 -4.42
N GLY A 202 19.73 -21.77 -3.59
CA GLY A 202 20.62 -22.90 -3.58
C GLY A 202 19.75 -24.16 -3.61
N PRO A 203 20.12 -25.20 -4.37
CA PRO A 203 19.58 -26.49 -4.02
C PRO A 203 19.83 -26.64 -2.52
N THR A 204 18.82 -27.07 -1.79
CA THR A 204 18.84 -27.45 -0.38
C THR A 204 19.88 -28.56 -0.17
N VAL A 205 21.15 -28.20 -0.31
CA VAL A 205 22.32 -29.05 -0.21
C VAL A 205 23.29 -28.19 0.59
N ASN A 206 23.34 -28.46 1.89
CA ASN A 206 24.10 -27.78 2.95
C ASN A 206 23.35 -26.74 3.79
N LEU A 207 22.01 -26.78 3.84
CA LEU A 207 21.38 -26.59 5.14
C LEU A 207 21.47 -27.95 5.85
N PRO A 208 21.83 -28.02 7.15
CA PRO A 208 21.56 -29.24 7.92
C PRO A 208 20.09 -29.58 7.66
N PRO A 209 19.72 -30.88 7.52
CA PRO A 209 18.32 -31.23 7.30
C PRO A 209 17.51 -30.43 8.32
N SER A 210 16.59 -29.59 7.83
CA SER A 210 15.59 -28.98 8.69
C SER A 210 15.05 -30.15 9.48
N SER A 211 15.27 -30.16 10.80
CA SER A 211 14.74 -31.22 11.64
C SER A 211 13.29 -31.39 11.21
N GLU A 212 12.84 -32.61 10.91
CA GLU A 212 11.43 -32.92 10.63
C GLU A 212 10.49 -32.56 11.80
N HIS A 213 10.95 -31.77 12.76
CA HIS A 213 10.32 -31.41 14.01
C HIS A 213 10.33 -29.87 14.08
N CYS A 214 9.23 -29.27 13.65
CA CYS A 214 8.86 -27.91 14.06
C CYS A 214 8.46 -27.92 15.55
N VAL A 215 8.48 -26.77 16.20
CA VAL A 215 8.09 -26.58 17.59
C VAL A 215 6.56 -26.46 17.66
N PRO A 216 5.85 -27.42 18.27
CA PRO A 216 4.40 -27.37 18.39
C PRO A 216 3.94 -26.38 19.47
N GLU A 217 2.66 -26.02 19.42
CA GLU A 217 1.98 -25.21 20.45
C GLU A 217 2.76 -23.94 20.83
N ARG A 218 3.38 -23.30 19.83
CA ARG A 218 4.12 -22.03 20.00
C ARG A 218 5.17 -22.09 21.11
N GLY A 219 5.78 -23.25 21.31
CA GLY A 219 6.86 -23.43 22.28
C GLY A 219 6.42 -23.39 23.74
N ARG A 220 5.12 -23.63 24.04
CA ARG A 220 4.65 -23.83 25.43
C ARG A 220 5.44 -24.90 26.19
N TYR A 221 5.83 -25.96 25.49
CA TYR A 221 6.65 -27.05 26.05
C TYR A 221 8.10 -27.02 25.58
N TYR A 222 8.57 -25.90 25.03
CA TYR A 222 9.94 -25.80 24.53
C TYR A 222 10.95 -25.81 25.69
N GLN A 223 11.83 -26.82 25.70
CA GLN A 223 12.88 -26.99 26.70
C GLN A 223 14.30 -26.78 26.13
N GLY A 224 14.41 -26.25 24.91
CA GLY A 224 15.71 -25.98 24.30
C GLY A 224 16.50 -24.87 24.99
N ARG A 225 17.73 -24.67 24.52
CA ARG A 225 18.75 -23.79 25.11
C ARG A 225 18.95 -22.47 24.36
N GLN A 226 18.01 -22.10 23.47
CA GLN A 226 18.04 -20.81 22.79
C GLN A 226 18.00 -19.71 23.85
N ALA A 227 18.97 -18.78 23.82
CA ALA A 227 19.13 -17.69 24.79
C ALA A 227 19.37 -16.33 24.11
N VAL A 228 19.12 -16.26 22.81
CA VAL A 228 19.29 -15.07 21.97
C VAL A 228 17.99 -14.87 21.20
N THR A 229 17.55 -13.62 21.15
CA THR A 229 16.29 -13.20 20.54
C THR A 229 16.41 -13.15 19.01
N ALA A 230 15.29 -12.93 18.31
CA ALA A 230 15.28 -12.77 16.85
C ALA A 230 16.13 -11.59 16.35
N HIS A 231 16.34 -10.56 17.19
CA HIS A 231 17.19 -9.40 16.87
C HIS A 231 18.65 -9.57 17.25
N GLY A 232 19.01 -10.69 17.88
CA GLY A 232 20.38 -10.95 18.34
C GLY A 232 20.67 -10.47 19.77
N SER A 233 19.67 -9.99 20.50
CA SER A 233 19.85 -9.52 21.88
C SER A 233 19.92 -10.71 22.86
N PRO A 234 20.82 -10.68 23.84
CA PRO A 234 20.96 -11.77 24.81
C PRO A 234 19.84 -11.72 25.85
N CYS A 235 19.26 -12.89 26.16
CA CYS A 235 18.23 -13.01 27.18
C CYS A 235 18.78 -12.78 28.60
N LEU A 236 17.98 -12.11 29.42
CA LEU A 236 18.18 -12.01 30.87
C LEU A 236 17.84 -13.32 31.57
N ALA A 237 18.58 -13.63 32.64
CA ALA A 237 18.28 -14.79 33.48
C ALA A 237 16.94 -14.61 34.20
N TRP A 238 16.06 -15.61 34.10
CA TRP A 238 14.75 -15.61 34.78
C TRP A 238 14.88 -15.50 36.30
N ALA A 239 15.99 -16.00 36.86
CA ALA A 239 16.29 -15.91 38.28
C ALA A 239 16.80 -14.53 38.75
N SER A 240 17.09 -13.61 37.83
CA SER A 240 17.59 -12.27 38.14
C SER A 240 16.55 -11.45 38.92
N SER A 241 17.01 -10.48 39.71
CA SER A 241 16.11 -9.58 40.47
C SER A 241 15.16 -8.80 39.55
N GLN A 242 15.64 -8.37 38.39
CA GLN A 242 14.85 -7.64 37.40
C GLN A 242 13.74 -8.52 36.81
N ALA A 243 14.07 -9.72 36.32
CA ALA A 243 13.07 -10.64 35.76
C ALA A 243 12.02 -11.03 36.81
N LYS A 244 12.44 -11.36 38.04
CA LYS A 244 11.53 -11.70 39.15
C LYS A 244 10.57 -10.57 39.51
N ALA A 245 11.03 -9.31 39.45
CA ALA A 245 10.19 -8.16 39.72
C ALA A 245 9.11 -8.01 38.63
N LEU A 246 9.48 -8.18 37.36
CA LEU A 246 8.58 -8.08 36.21
C LEU A 246 7.58 -9.25 36.14
N SER A 247 7.96 -10.43 36.61
CA SER A 247 7.10 -11.63 36.60
C SER A 247 6.18 -11.77 37.81
N LYS A 248 6.26 -10.87 38.80
CA LYS A 248 5.56 -11.04 40.09
C LYS A 248 4.03 -11.11 39.96
N ASP A 249 3.47 -10.27 39.11
CA ASP A 249 2.02 -10.12 38.94
C ASP A 249 1.52 -10.75 37.61
N GLN A 250 2.35 -11.59 36.98
CA GLN A 250 2.05 -12.24 35.70
C GLN A 250 1.48 -13.65 35.93
N ASP A 251 0.49 -14.02 35.11
CA ASP A 251 -0.12 -15.35 35.14
C ASP A 251 0.75 -16.37 34.37
N PHE A 252 1.84 -16.81 35.00
CA PHE A 252 2.77 -17.78 34.44
C PHE A 252 2.38 -19.20 34.83
N ASN A 253 2.28 -20.08 33.84
CA ASN A 253 2.06 -21.49 34.04
C ASN A 253 3.26 -22.11 34.80
N PRO A 254 3.06 -22.61 36.03
CA PRO A 254 4.13 -23.18 36.84
C PRO A 254 4.74 -24.46 36.23
N ALA A 255 4.07 -25.09 35.27
CA ALA A 255 4.59 -26.25 34.55
C ALA A 255 5.72 -25.89 33.58
N VAL A 256 5.90 -24.62 33.22
CA VAL A 256 6.97 -24.17 32.30
C VAL A 256 8.22 -23.82 33.11
N PRO A 257 9.31 -24.63 33.03
CA PRO A 257 10.49 -24.39 33.84
C PRO A 257 11.30 -23.20 33.30
N LEU A 258 11.34 -22.12 34.08
CA LEU A 258 12.10 -20.90 33.80
C LEU A 258 13.59 -21.07 34.15
N VAL A 259 14.28 -21.85 33.33
CA VAL A 259 15.68 -22.26 33.55
C VAL A 259 16.65 -21.26 32.92
N GLU A 260 17.69 -20.89 33.68
CA GLU A 260 18.77 -19.99 33.24
C GLU A 260 18.22 -18.71 32.59
N ASN A 261 18.62 -18.42 31.35
CA ASN A 261 18.13 -17.33 30.51
C ASN A 261 17.55 -17.85 29.19
N PHE A 262 17.08 -19.10 29.15
CA PHE A 262 16.56 -19.68 27.92
C PHE A 262 15.18 -19.13 27.57
N CYS A 263 14.88 -19.04 26.28
CA CYS A 263 13.57 -18.63 25.77
C CYS A 263 12.47 -19.58 26.25
N ARG A 264 11.37 -19.03 26.78
CA ARG A 264 10.23 -19.79 27.30
C ARG A 264 8.93 -19.13 26.91
N ASN A 265 7.85 -19.90 26.94
CA ASN A 265 6.49 -19.40 26.75
C ASN A 265 5.63 -19.70 28.00
N PRO A 266 5.91 -19.07 29.15
CA PRO A 266 5.23 -19.37 30.40
C PRO A 266 3.79 -18.86 30.48
N ASP A 267 3.44 -17.84 29.70
CA ASP A 267 2.13 -17.16 29.74
C ASP A 267 1.18 -17.58 28.61
N GLY A 268 1.56 -18.63 27.85
CA GLY A 268 0.77 -19.19 26.77
C GLY A 268 0.61 -18.27 25.57
N ASP A 269 1.60 -17.41 25.32
CA ASP A 269 1.63 -16.47 24.20
C ASP A 269 1.49 -17.21 22.86
N GLU A 270 0.53 -16.77 22.04
CA GLU A 270 0.24 -17.36 20.73
C GLU A 270 1.28 -16.95 19.67
N GLU A 271 2.13 -15.97 19.97
CA GLU A 271 3.30 -15.60 19.15
C GLU A 271 4.49 -16.55 19.39
N GLY A 272 4.69 -16.96 20.64
CA GLY A 272 5.61 -18.03 21.01
C GLY A 272 6.59 -17.67 22.13
N ALA A 273 7.70 -18.41 22.18
CA ALA A 273 8.71 -18.26 23.23
C ALA A 273 9.46 -16.93 23.15
N TRP A 274 9.68 -16.34 24.32
CA TRP A 274 10.30 -15.03 24.50
C TRP A 274 11.19 -15.02 25.75
N CYS A 275 11.89 -13.92 25.96
CA CYS A 275 12.65 -13.64 27.18
C CYS A 275 12.73 -12.13 27.44
N TYR A 276 13.07 -11.73 28.67
CA TYR A 276 13.39 -10.33 28.98
C TYR A 276 14.78 -9.95 28.44
N VAL A 277 14.96 -8.69 28.05
CA VAL A 277 16.22 -8.12 27.56
C VAL A 277 16.66 -6.92 28.39
N SER A 278 17.95 -6.60 28.37
CA SER A 278 18.53 -5.54 29.23
C SER A 278 18.53 -4.13 28.62
N GLU A 279 18.11 -3.98 27.35
CA GLU A 279 18.21 -2.70 26.64
C GLU A 279 17.30 -1.62 27.23
N GLU A 280 16.07 -1.98 27.59
CA GLU A 280 15.11 -1.11 28.24
C GLU A 280 14.52 -1.81 29.49
N PRO A 281 14.24 -1.07 30.59
CA PRO A 281 13.51 -1.63 31.73
C PRO A 281 12.18 -2.23 31.28
N GLY A 282 11.92 -3.48 31.67
CA GLY A 282 10.70 -4.21 31.24
C GLY A 282 10.73 -4.69 29.79
N GLY A 283 11.82 -4.46 29.05
CA GLY A 283 11.95 -4.90 27.66
C GLY A 283 11.89 -6.43 27.54
N PHE A 284 11.16 -6.89 26.54
CA PHE A 284 11.08 -8.31 26.18
C PHE A 284 11.20 -8.45 24.67
N GLU A 285 11.69 -9.61 24.24
CA GLU A 285 11.77 -9.94 22.83
C GLU A 285 11.49 -11.42 22.59
N TYR A 286 10.98 -11.72 21.41
CA TYR A 286 10.72 -13.09 20.96
C TYR A 286 11.98 -13.75 20.44
N CYS A 287 12.06 -15.07 20.64
CA CYS A 287 13.13 -15.88 20.11
C CYS A 287 12.75 -16.49 18.76
N ASP A 288 13.74 -16.60 17.87
CA ASP A 288 13.53 -17.21 16.56
C ASP A 288 13.56 -18.73 16.68
N LEU A 289 12.38 -19.35 16.67
CA LEU A 289 12.16 -20.79 16.68
C LEU A 289 11.27 -21.15 15.49
N ASP A 290 11.50 -22.33 14.92
CA ASP A 290 10.70 -22.85 13.80
C ASP A 290 9.41 -23.48 14.34
N TYR A 291 8.31 -22.72 14.39
CA TYR A 291 7.02 -23.19 14.87
C TYR A 291 6.23 -23.93 13.80
N CYS A 292 5.42 -24.90 14.21
CA CYS A 292 4.49 -25.56 13.31
C CYS A 292 3.39 -24.58 12.82
N GLU A 293 3.01 -24.66 11.54
CA GLU A 293 1.86 -23.90 11.04
C GLU A 293 0.58 -24.45 11.69
N GLU A 294 -0.14 -23.59 12.42
CA GLU A 294 -1.39 -23.95 13.12
C GLU A 294 -2.51 -23.00 12.71
N PRO A 295 -3.02 -23.08 11.47
CA PRO A 295 -4.02 -22.14 10.95
C PRO A 295 -5.34 -22.24 11.75
N VAL A 296 -5.82 -21.10 12.24
CA VAL A 296 -7.06 -21.03 13.05
C VAL A 296 -8.31 -21.40 12.26
N GLU A 297 -8.27 -21.21 10.95
CA GLU A 297 -9.36 -21.49 10.02
C GLU A 297 -9.65 -22.99 9.88
N GLU A 298 -8.69 -23.87 10.20
CA GLU A 298 -8.78 -25.33 9.96
C GLU A 298 -9.06 -26.16 11.24
N VAL A 299 -9.11 -25.53 12.42
CA VAL A 299 -9.33 -26.23 13.71
C VAL A 299 -10.80 -26.68 13.89
N GLY A 300 -11.68 -26.37 12.94
CA GLY A 300 -13.13 -26.59 13.02
C GLY A 300 -13.65 -28.00 12.72
N ASP A 301 -12.85 -28.89 12.11
CA ASP A 301 -13.33 -30.18 11.55
C ASP A 301 -13.69 -31.26 12.59
N GLY A 302 -13.65 -30.96 13.89
CA GLY A 302 -13.94 -31.91 14.97
C GLY A 302 -15.39 -31.90 15.50
N LEU A 303 -16.22 -30.94 15.10
CA LEU A 303 -17.62 -30.88 15.53
C LEU A 303 -18.52 -31.05 14.30
N ALA A 304 -19.09 -32.25 14.19
CA ALA A 304 -19.99 -32.68 13.13
C ALA A 304 -21.00 -31.59 12.74
N GLU A 305 -21.09 -31.37 11.42
CA GLU A 305 -22.12 -30.59 10.76
C GLU A 305 -23.50 -31.14 11.12
N ASP A 306 -24.29 -30.35 11.84
CA ASP A 306 -25.75 -30.42 11.78
C ASP A 306 -26.25 -29.09 11.18
N PRO A 307 -26.58 -29.05 9.88
CA PRO A 307 -27.09 -27.85 9.20
C PRO A 307 -28.43 -27.36 9.77
N ASP A 308 -29.16 -28.20 10.52
CA ASP A 308 -30.47 -27.88 11.10
C ASP A 308 -30.39 -27.46 12.58
N ALA A 309 -29.19 -27.43 13.19
CA ALA A 309 -28.98 -26.84 14.52
C ALA A 309 -28.96 -25.30 14.50
N ALA A 310 -29.11 -24.68 13.32
CA ALA A 310 -29.27 -23.23 13.12
C ALA A 310 -30.69 -22.71 13.45
N ILE A 311 -31.50 -23.50 14.17
CA ILE A 311 -32.82 -23.08 14.68
C ILE A 311 -32.64 -22.54 16.09
N GLU A 312 -32.78 -21.22 16.23
CA GLU A 312 -32.95 -20.45 17.47
C GLU A 312 -31.91 -20.73 18.57
N GLY A 313 -31.00 -19.76 18.73
CA GLY A 313 -29.95 -19.75 19.75
C GLY A 313 -30.47 -20.17 21.12
N ARG A 314 -29.83 -21.20 21.68
CA ARG A 314 -29.82 -21.39 23.12
C ARG A 314 -29.28 -20.10 23.73
N THR A 315 -30.14 -19.40 24.45
CA THR A 315 -29.87 -18.25 25.31
C THR A 315 -28.92 -18.65 26.46
N GLY A 316 -27.65 -18.87 26.14
CA GLY A 316 -26.58 -18.77 27.11
C GLY A 316 -25.92 -17.42 26.89
N ASP A 317 -26.18 -16.46 27.76
CA ASP A 317 -25.41 -15.22 27.82
C ASP A 317 -23.95 -15.58 28.16
N GLU A 318 -23.11 -15.87 27.15
CA GLU A 318 -21.66 -15.93 27.33
C GLU A 318 -21.19 -14.51 27.68
N GLU A 319 -21.07 -14.26 28.99
CA GLU A 319 -20.70 -12.96 29.55
C GLU A 319 -19.28 -12.58 29.09
N PHE A 320 -19.15 -11.42 28.44
CA PHE A 320 -17.86 -10.92 27.97
C PHE A 320 -16.94 -10.61 29.16
N GLN A 321 -15.81 -11.30 29.24
CA GLN A 321 -14.81 -11.10 30.29
C GLN A 321 -13.66 -10.22 29.80
N PRO A 322 -13.40 -9.06 30.45
CA PRO A 322 -12.21 -8.26 30.18
C PRO A 322 -10.93 -9.07 30.41
N PHE A 323 -9.98 -8.92 29.51
CA PHE A 323 -8.68 -9.57 29.54
C PHE A 323 -7.57 -8.64 30.05
N PHE A 324 -7.62 -7.36 29.71
CA PHE A 324 -6.59 -6.40 30.07
C PHE A 324 -6.83 -5.78 31.45
N ASN A 325 -5.74 -5.39 32.12
CA ASN A 325 -5.82 -4.63 33.36
C ASN A 325 -6.24 -3.18 33.07
N GLU A 326 -7.38 -2.75 33.60
CA GLU A 326 -7.95 -1.40 33.37
C GLU A 326 -6.98 -0.27 33.76
N ASN A 327 -6.09 -0.48 34.74
CA ASN A 327 -5.13 0.57 35.15
C ASN A 327 -4.09 0.87 34.06
N THR A 328 -3.66 -0.13 33.31
CA THR A 328 -2.64 0.00 32.26
C THR A 328 -3.29 0.19 30.89
N PHE A 329 -4.33 -0.58 30.59
CA PHE A 329 -5.10 -0.51 29.35
C PHE A 329 -5.99 0.73 29.25
N GLY A 330 -6.48 1.23 30.37
CA GLY A 330 -7.51 2.26 30.42
C GLY A 330 -8.91 1.70 30.20
N ALA A 331 -9.86 2.60 30.02
CA ALA A 331 -11.27 2.25 29.90
C ALA A 331 -11.62 1.70 28.52
N GLY A 332 -12.70 0.92 28.45
CA GLY A 332 -13.39 0.60 27.19
C GLY A 332 -13.48 -0.88 26.85
N GLU A 333 -12.70 -1.76 27.50
CA GLU A 333 -12.73 -3.19 27.17
C GLU A 333 -14.10 -3.81 27.42
N ALA A 334 -14.67 -3.64 28.63
CA ALA A 334 -15.96 -4.25 29.00
C ALA A 334 -17.12 -3.85 28.06
N ASP A 335 -17.04 -2.67 27.45
CA ASP A 335 -18.09 -2.08 26.62
C ASP A 335 -17.67 -1.98 25.13
N CYS A 336 -16.58 -2.65 24.75
CA CYS A 336 -16.06 -2.63 23.39
C CYS A 336 -17.06 -3.18 22.38
N GLY A 337 -16.96 -2.73 21.13
CA GLY A 337 -17.68 -3.33 20.01
C GLY A 337 -19.21 -3.18 20.06
N LEU A 338 -19.76 -2.42 21.01
CA LEU A 338 -21.19 -2.08 21.09
C LEU A 338 -21.37 -0.62 20.65
N ARG A 339 -21.77 -0.39 19.39
CA ARG A 339 -21.81 0.98 18.85
C ARG A 339 -22.96 1.75 19.51
N PRO A 340 -22.72 2.99 19.98
CA PRO A 340 -23.75 3.77 20.68
C PRO A 340 -25.02 4.03 19.87
N LEU A 341 -24.88 4.28 18.57
CA LEU A 341 -26.01 4.59 17.67
C LEU A 341 -26.69 3.36 17.07
N PHE A 342 -26.13 2.16 17.28
CA PHE A 342 -26.62 0.91 16.70
C PHE A 342 -26.93 -0.09 17.80
N GLU A 343 -25.96 -0.92 18.23
CA GLU A 343 -26.18 -1.98 19.21
C GLU A 343 -26.79 -1.48 20.53
N LYS A 344 -26.35 -0.32 21.06
CA LYS A 344 -26.92 0.25 22.29
C LYS A 344 -28.32 0.84 22.12
N SER A 345 -28.69 1.17 20.89
CA SER A 345 -30.02 1.70 20.52
C SER A 345 -30.92 0.62 19.90
N LEU A 346 -30.44 -0.63 19.82
CA LEU A 346 -31.10 -1.76 19.16
C LEU A 346 -31.45 -1.49 17.68
N VAL A 347 -30.62 -0.71 16.99
CA VAL A 347 -30.75 -0.40 15.56
C VAL A 347 -29.67 -1.14 14.80
N LYS A 348 -30.04 -1.77 13.68
CA LYS A 348 -29.10 -2.39 12.74
C LYS A 348 -28.68 -1.41 11.66
N ASP A 349 -27.44 -1.52 11.19
CA ASP A 349 -27.00 -0.75 10.03
C ASP A 349 -27.48 -1.36 8.71
N LYS A 350 -27.46 -0.54 7.64
CA LYS A 350 -28.00 -0.93 6.33
C LYS A 350 -27.40 -2.21 5.76
N THR A 351 -26.15 -2.51 6.06
CA THR A 351 -25.40 -3.62 5.44
C THR A 351 -25.17 -4.78 6.41
N GLU A 352 -25.80 -4.76 7.59
CA GLU A 352 -25.62 -5.80 8.60
C GLU A 352 -26.21 -7.15 8.17
N HIS A 353 -27.33 -7.12 7.43
CA HIS A 353 -27.97 -8.33 6.89
C HIS A 353 -27.01 -9.11 5.96
N GLU A 354 -26.21 -8.39 5.17
CA GLU A 354 -25.26 -8.99 4.22
C GLU A 354 -24.11 -9.76 4.88
N LEU A 355 -23.83 -9.50 6.17
CA LEU A 355 -22.74 -10.13 6.93
C LEU A 355 -23.06 -11.56 7.36
N LEU A 356 -24.35 -11.85 7.56
CA LEU A 356 -24.85 -13.13 8.04
C LEU A 356 -25.37 -14.02 6.90
N ASP A 357 -25.67 -13.44 5.75
CA ASP A 357 -26.12 -14.17 4.57
C ASP A 357 -24.93 -14.89 3.90
N SER A 358 -24.78 -16.17 4.23
CA SER A 358 -23.97 -17.12 3.46
C SER A 358 -24.52 -17.19 2.04
N TYR A 359 -23.88 -16.51 1.10
CA TYR A 359 -24.18 -16.58 -0.33
C TYR A 359 -25.63 -16.21 -0.73
N ILE A 360 -26.00 -14.94 -0.61
CA ILE A 360 -27.06 -14.41 -1.49
C ILE A 360 -26.43 -13.75 -2.72
N ASP A 361 -26.94 -14.17 -3.88
CA ASP A 361 -26.58 -13.84 -5.26
C ASP A 361 -26.93 -12.38 -5.64
N GLY A 362 -26.60 -11.43 -4.74
CA GLY A 362 -26.78 -10.00 -4.95
C GLY A 362 -25.50 -9.37 -5.51
N ARG A 363 -25.58 -8.76 -6.70
CA ARG A 363 -24.51 -7.96 -7.32
C ARG A 363 -24.15 -6.78 -6.41
N VAL A 364 -22.94 -6.78 -5.83
CA VAL A 364 -22.39 -5.67 -5.05
C VAL A 364 -21.14 -5.17 -5.76
N VAL A 365 -21.13 -3.88 -6.07
CA VAL A 365 -20.05 -3.18 -6.78
C VAL A 365 -19.79 -1.87 -6.03
N GLU A 366 -18.54 -1.66 -5.64
CA GLU A 366 -17.99 -0.46 -4.98
C GLU A 366 -18.34 -0.29 -3.49
N GLY A 367 -17.44 0.37 -2.74
CA GLY A 367 -17.67 0.76 -1.34
C GLY A 367 -18.81 1.78 -1.25
N TRP A 368 -19.50 1.78 -0.11
CA TRP A 368 -20.65 2.66 0.12
C TRP A 368 -20.30 3.73 1.15
N ASP A 369 -20.95 4.89 1.05
CA ASP A 369 -20.91 5.90 2.11
C ASP A 369 -21.41 5.28 3.42
N ALA A 370 -20.50 5.21 4.40
CA ALA A 370 -20.80 4.69 5.72
C ALA A 370 -21.81 5.58 6.45
N GLU A 371 -22.68 4.99 7.26
CA GLU A 371 -23.56 5.77 8.12
C GLU A 371 -22.75 6.51 9.20
N ILE A 372 -23.24 7.67 9.66
CA ILE A 372 -22.54 8.43 10.70
C ILE A 372 -22.47 7.58 11.98
N GLY A 373 -21.26 7.43 12.52
CA GLY A 373 -21.03 6.59 13.71
C GLY A 373 -21.09 5.08 13.45
N LEU A 374 -21.09 4.64 12.19
CA LEU A 374 -21.07 3.21 11.81
C LEU A 374 -19.83 2.47 12.36
N ALA A 375 -18.68 3.15 12.35
CA ALA A 375 -17.40 2.64 12.85
C ALA A 375 -16.76 3.67 13.81
N PRO A 376 -17.26 3.77 15.05
CA PRO A 376 -16.81 4.78 16.01
C PRO A 376 -15.37 4.53 16.53
N TRP A 377 -14.80 3.37 16.23
CA TRP A 377 -13.40 3.04 16.48
C TRP A 377 -12.46 3.46 15.36
N GLN A 378 -12.96 3.98 14.23
CA GLN A 378 -12.11 4.37 13.11
C GLN A 378 -11.21 5.55 13.49
N VAL A 379 -9.90 5.39 13.24
CA VAL A 379 -8.89 6.41 13.49
C VAL A 379 -8.16 6.75 12.19
N MET A 380 -7.84 8.03 12.02
CA MET A 380 -6.96 8.50 10.95
C MET A 380 -5.57 8.81 11.51
N LEU A 381 -4.53 8.23 10.92
CA LEU A 381 -3.14 8.55 11.22
C LEU A 381 -2.62 9.62 10.26
N PHE A 382 -2.17 10.75 10.80
CA PHE A 382 -1.72 11.90 10.03
C PHE A 382 -0.26 12.25 10.29
N ARG A 383 0.44 12.62 9.22
CA ARG A 383 1.69 13.39 9.31
C ARG A 383 1.37 14.83 9.67
N LYS A 384 2.18 15.43 10.56
CA LYS A 384 2.01 16.84 10.97
C LYS A 384 2.43 17.83 9.88
N SER A 385 3.58 17.60 9.26
CA SER A 385 4.19 18.55 8.31
C SER A 385 4.93 17.81 7.18
N PRO A 386 4.52 18.00 5.90
CA PRO A 386 3.24 18.58 5.50
C PRO A 386 2.07 17.73 6.04
N GLN A 387 0.89 18.34 6.18
CA GLN A 387 -0.28 17.62 6.65
C GLN A 387 -0.75 16.62 5.58
N GLU A 388 -0.63 15.34 5.89
CA GLU A 388 -0.91 14.25 4.96
C GLU A 388 -1.59 13.10 5.71
N LEU A 389 -2.65 12.54 5.12
CA LEU A 389 -3.25 11.30 5.61
C LEU A 389 -2.31 10.14 5.22
N LEU A 390 -1.81 9.42 6.21
CA LEU A 390 -0.87 8.32 5.99
C LEU A 390 -1.59 6.98 5.89
N CYS A 391 -2.39 6.67 6.91
CA CYS A 391 -3.00 5.36 7.10
C CYS A 391 -4.29 5.45 7.93
N GLY A 392 -5.06 4.37 7.89
CA GLY A 392 -6.08 4.06 8.88
C GLY A 392 -5.48 3.48 10.17
N ALA A 393 -6.29 3.45 11.20
CA ALA A 393 -6.00 2.83 12.49
C ALA A 393 -7.33 2.54 13.20
N SER A 394 -7.27 1.84 14.34
CA SER A 394 -8.45 1.52 15.15
C SER A 394 -8.24 1.80 16.63
N LEU A 395 -9.28 2.30 17.28
CA LEU A 395 -9.31 2.55 18.72
C LEU A 395 -9.68 1.27 19.47
N ILE A 396 -8.83 0.83 20.39
CA ILE A 396 -9.07 -0.39 21.20
C ILE A 396 -9.34 -0.05 22.67
N SER A 397 -8.94 1.13 23.14
CA SER A 397 -9.29 1.67 24.46
C SER A 397 -9.34 3.20 24.43
N ASP A 398 -9.58 3.85 25.56
CA ASP A 398 -9.49 5.31 25.67
C ASP A 398 -8.07 5.88 25.40
N ARG A 399 -7.03 5.04 25.38
CA ARG A 399 -5.63 5.49 25.26
C ARG A 399 -4.76 4.69 24.30
N TRP A 400 -5.27 3.58 23.75
CA TRP A 400 -4.53 2.72 22.84
C TRP A 400 -5.17 2.66 21.45
N VAL A 401 -4.32 2.78 20.43
CA VAL A 401 -4.69 2.73 19.01
C VAL A 401 -3.85 1.66 18.31
N LEU A 402 -4.48 0.85 17.49
CA LEU A 402 -3.85 -0.22 16.71
C LEU A 402 -3.73 0.19 15.23
N THR A 403 -2.61 -0.13 14.59
CA THR A 403 -2.38 0.13 13.16
C THR A 403 -1.37 -0.87 12.58
N ALA A 404 -1.05 -0.74 11.30
CA ALA A 404 -0.01 -1.53 10.64
C ALA A 404 1.39 -0.95 10.91
N ALA A 405 2.41 -1.80 11.00
CA ALA A 405 3.79 -1.36 11.21
C ALA A 405 4.36 -0.60 10.01
N HIS A 406 4.01 -0.99 8.77
CA HIS A 406 4.46 -0.33 7.54
C HIS A 406 3.93 1.11 7.41
N CYS A 407 2.91 1.48 8.19
CA CYS A 407 2.43 2.86 8.29
C CYS A 407 3.42 3.78 9.02
N LEU A 408 4.32 3.20 9.83
CA LEU A 408 5.29 3.90 10.68
C LEU A 408 6.72 3.69 10.16
N LEU A 409 7.08 2.44 9.84
CA LEU A 409 8.40 2.03 9.39
C LEU A 409 8.30 1.17 8.12
N TYR A 410 8.74 1.73 7.00
CA TYR A 410 8.86 1.02 5.74
C TYR A 410 10.00 1.63 4.90
N PRO A 411 11.24 1.11 5.06
CA PRO A 411 12.42 1.62 4.38
C PRO A 411 12.33 1.73 2.84
N PRO A 412 11.64 0.84 2.10
CA PRO A 412 11.52 0.99 0.64
C PRO A 412 10.84 2.30 0.19
N TRP A 413 10.11 2.98 1.07
CA TRP A 413 9.48 4.28 0.84
C TRP A 413 10.10 5.40 1.69
N ASP A 414 11.32 5.19 2.21
CA ASP A 414 12.02 6.11 3.11
C ASP A 414 11.18 6.52 4.33
N LYS A 415 10.34 5.59 4.79
CA LYS A 415 9.39 5.83 5.87
C LYS A 415 9.98 5.36 7.19
N ASN A 416 10.23 6.30 8.09
CA ASN A 416 10.59 6.04 9.48
C ASN A 416 10.09 7.20 10.35
N PHE A 417 8.85 7.08 10.83
CA PHE A 417 8.18 8.15 11.59
C PHE A 417 8.37 7.98 13.09
N THR A 418 8.56 9.11 13.78
CA THR A 418 8.58 9.20 15.25
C THR A 418 7.25 9.73 15.79
N GLU A 419 7.06 9.66 17.10
CA GLU A 419 5.86 10.18 17.79
C GLU A 419 5.63 11.68 17.50
N ASN A 420 6.73 12.41 17.33
CA ASN A 420 6.70 13.85 17.07
C ASN A 420 6.30 14.18 15.64
N ASP A 421 6.33 13.23 14.72
CA ASP A 421 5.90 13.43 13.32
C ASP A 421 4.40 13.22 13.14
N LEU A 422 3.75 12.55 14.09
CA LEU A 422 2.42 11.96 13.93
C LEU A 422 1.38 12.49 14.91
N LEU A 423 0.13 12.55 14.44
CA LEU A 423 -1.05 12.76 15.26
C LEU A 423 -2.18 11.85 14.78
N VAL A 424 -3.16 11.62 15.66
CA VAL A 424 -4.36 10.87 15.31
C VAL A 424 -5.60 11.75 15.37
N ARG A 425 -6.56 11.48 14.48
CA ARG A 425 -7.90 12.09 14.49
C ARG A 425 -8.94 10.98 14.60
N ILE A 426 -9.84 11.11 15.56
CA ILE A 426 -10.78 10.06 15.99
C ILE A 426 -12.21 10.60 15.90
N GLY A 427 -13.17 9.76 15.50
CA GLY A 427 -14.60 10.13 15.42
C GLY A 427 -14.96 10.99 14.21
N LYS A 428 -14.19 10.86 13.12
CA LYS A 428 -14.43 11.57 11.86
C LYS A 428 -15.39 10.80 10.97
N HIS A 429 -16.15 11.54 10.18
CA HIS A 429 -16.97 11.00 9.10
C HIS A 429 -16.52 11.57 7.75
N SER A 430 -16.27 12.88 7.69
CA SER A 430 -15.71 13.54 6.51
C SER A 430 -14.19 13.68 6.58
N ARG A 431 -13.49 13.20 5.55
CA ARG A 431 -12.03 13.30 5.39
C ARG A 431 -11.55 14.74 5.29
N THR A 432 -12.26 15.56 4.51
CA THR A 432 -11.82 16.91 4.13
C THR A 432 -12.23 17.99 5.13
N ARG A 433 -13.32 17.77 5.88
CA ARG A 433 -13.86 18.76 6.82
C ARG A 433 -13.29 18.58 8.22
N TYR A 434 -13.15 19.68 8.94
CA TYR A 434 -12.91 19.67 10.39
C TYR A 434 -14.25 19.70 11.14
N GLU A 435 -14.58 18.60 11.81
CA GLU A 435 -15.87 18.28 12.42
C GLU A 435 -15.81 18.43 13.95
N ARG A 436 -15.52 19.66 14.41
CA ARG A 436 -15.23 20.01 15.83
C ARG A 436 -16.19 19.43 16.88
N SER A 437 -17.44 19.20 16.54
CA SER A 437 -18.47 18.70 17.45
C SER A 437 -18.34 17.20 17.74
N ILE A 438 -17.76 16.43 16.82
CA ILE A 438 -17.69 14.96 16.91
C ILE A 438 -16.25 14.45 16.97
N GLU A 439 -15.31 15.13 16.30
CA GLU A 439 -13.94 14.64 16.19
C GLU A 439 -13.06 15.10 17.35
N LYS A 440 -12.04 14.29 17.65
CA LYS A 440 -10.98 14.63 18.59
C LYS A 440 -9.61 14.42 17.95
N ILE A 441 -8.67 15.29 18.30
CA ILE A 441 -7.28 15.23 17.87
C ILE A 441 -6.43 14.84 19.08
N SER A 442 -5.60 13.81 18.94
CA SER A 442 -4.67 13.40 19.99
C SER A 442 -3.26 13.22 19.44
N MET A 443 -2.29 13.48 20.31
CA MET A 443 -0.87 13.31 20.03
C MET A 443 -0.42 11.95 20.55
N LEU A 444 0.64 11.41 19.96
CA LEU A 444 1.23 10.15 20.41
C LEU A 444 2.22 10.40 21.56
N GLU A 445 2.21 9.50 22.54
CA GLU A 445 3.20 9.42 23.61
C GLU A 445 4.34 8.49 23.22
N LYS A 446 4.00 7.34 22.64
CA LYS A 446 4.96 6.29 22.27
C LYS A 446 4.43 5.44 21.12
N ILE A 447 5.33 5.00 20.24
CA ILE A 447 5.09 4.03 19.18
C ILE A 447 5.75 2.69 19.55
N TYR A 448 5.00 1.60 19.43
CA TYR A 448 5.50 0.23 19.60
C TYR A 448 5.29 -0.55 18.31
N ILE A 449 6.37 -0.80 17.58
CA ILE A 449 6.36 -1.69 16.41
C ILE A 449 6.57 -3.11 16.91
N HIS A 450 5.82 -4.08 16.37
CA HIS A 450 6.01 -5.46 16.76
C HIS A 450 7.46 -5.91 16.48
N PRO A 451 8.18 -6.52 17.44
CA PRO A 451 9.60 -6.85 17.27
C PRO A 451 9.88 -7.69 16.03
N ARG A 452 9.05 -8.70 15.77
CA ARG A 452 9.20 -9.60 14.61
C ARG A 452 8.59 -9.08 13.30
N TYR A 453 8.30 -7.79 13.18
CA TYR A 453 7.79 -7.20 11.94
C TYR A 453 8.82 -7.37 10.80
N ASN A 454 8.45 -8.08 9.74
CA ASN A 454 9.35 -8.43 8.65
C ASN A 454 9.00 -7.72 7.33
N TRP A 455 9.45 -6.47 7.19
CA TRP A 455 9.27 -5.70 5.95
C TRP A 455 10.12 -6.20 4.76
N ARG A 456 11.14 -7.03 5.01
CA ARG A 456 12.11 -7.45 3.98
C ARG A 456 11.58 -8.59 3.11
N GLU A 457 10.74 -9.46 3.66
CA GLU A 457 10.28 -10.67 2.98
C GLU A 457 8.81 -10.61 2.57
N ASN A 458 7.90 -10.44 3.53
CA ASN A 458 6.46 -10.67 3.30
C ASN A 458 5.52 -9.82 4.16
N LEU A 459 6.03 -8.81 4.89
CA LEU A 459 5.25 -8.01 5.86
C LEU A 459 4.62 -8.86 6.97
N ASP A 460 5.25 -9.97 7.36
CA ASP A 460 4.77 -10.76 8.50
C ASP A 460 4.78 -9.93 9.79
N ARG A 461 3.71 -10.07 10.58
CA ARG A 461 3.44 -9.29 11.80
C ARG A 461 3.48 -7.79 11.55
N ASP A 462 2.85 -7.36 10.48
CA ASP A 462 2.65 -5.95 10.15
C ASP A 462 1.60 -5.31 11.08
N ILE A 463 2.05 -4.99 12.29
CA ILE A 463 1.26 -4.46 13.39
C ILE A 463 2.09 -3.51 14.26
N ALA A 464 1.46 -2.43 14.70
CA ALA A 464 2.01 -1.49 15.65
C ALA A 464 0.94 -0.97 16.60
N LEU A 465 1.36 -0.69 17.83
CA LEU A 465 0.52 -0.18 18.90
C LEU A 465 0.96 1.26 19.24
N LEU A 466 0.00 2.17 19.28
CA LEU A 466 0.22 3.59 19.54
C LEU A 466 -0.41 3.97 20.88
N ARG A 467 0.38 4.60 21.76
CA ARG A 467 -0.14 5.15 23.01
C ARG A 467 -0.48 6.63 22.84
N LEU A 468 -1.69 7.02 23.24
CA LEU A 468 -2.13 8.41 23.21
C LEU A 468 -1.59 9.18 24.41
N LYS A 469 -1.13 10.42 24.18
CA LYS A 469 -0.62 11.31 25.22
C LYS A 469 -1.67 11.74 26.24
N LYS A 470 -2.94 11.72 25.85
CA LYS A 470 -4.09 11.97 26.73
C LYS A 470 -5.20 10.97 26.41
N PRO A 471 -5.86 10.39 27.43
CA PRO A 471 -7.04 9.57 27.23
C PRO A 471 -8.14 10.33 26.50
N ILE A 472 -8.92 9.61 25.69
CA ILE A 472 -10.03 10.14 24.90
C ILE A 472 -11.37 9.78 25.56
N ALA A 473 -12.27 10.76 25.67
CA ALA A 473 -13.61 10.52 26.17
C ALA A 473 -14.47 9.85 25.10
N PHE A 474 -15.15 8.76 25.47
CA PHE A 474 -16.11 8.09 24.60
C PHE A 474 -17.35 8.94 24.35
N SER A 475 -17.95 8.74 23.19
CA SER A 475 -19.15 9.45 22.72
C SER A 475 -19.89 8.61 21.69
N ASN A 476 -21.00 9.12 21.17
CA ASN A 476 -21.73 8.46 20.08
C ASN A 476 -20.89 8.19 18.82
N TYR A 477 -19.78 8.91 18.65
CA TYR A 477 -18.91 8.84 17.47
C TYR A 477 -17.50 8.31 17.79
N ILE A 478 -17.18 8.07 19.07
CA ILE A 478 -15.87 7.60 19.54
C ILE A 478 -16.10 6.47 20.52
N HIS A 479 -15.83 5.24 20.10
CA HIS A 479 -16.07 4.04 20.90
C HIS A 479 -15.14 2.91 20.44
N PRO A 480 -14.51 2.13 21.34
CA PRO A 480 -13.51 1.15 20.96
C PRO A 480 -14.10 -0.13 20.35
N VAL A 481 -13.29 -0.84 19.55
CA VAL A 481 -13.60 -2.17 19.02
C VAL A 481 -13.06 -3.28 19.94
N CYS A 482 -13.68 -4.45 19.95
CA CYS A 482 -13.18 -5.58 20.73
C CYS A 482 -12.00 -6.29 20.06
N LEU A 483 -11.11 -6.87 20.87
CA LEU A 483 -10.07 -7.78 20.41
C LEU A 483 -10.50 -9.24 20.66
N PRO A 484 -10.44 -10.12 19.65
CA PRO A 484 -10.91 -11.50 19.77
C PRO A 484 -9.96 -12.34 20.63
N ASP A 485 -10.52 -13.31 21.33
CA ASP A 485 -9.77 -14.47 21.83
C ASP A 485 -9.70 -15.57 20.76
N ARG A 486 -9.07 -16.70 21.10
CA ARG A 486 -8.89 -17.84 20.21
C ARG A 486 -10.23 -18.44 19.77
N ASP A 487 -11.17 -18.62 20.69
CA ASP A 487 -12.45 -19.27 20.39
C ASP A 487 -13.33 -18.40 19.49
N THR A 488 -13.37 -17.09 19.76
CA THR A 488 -14.01 -16.09 18.90
C THR A 488 -13.40 -16.10 17.51
N ALA A 489 -12.06 -16.18 17.42
CA ALA A 489 -11.36 -16.24 16.14
C ALA A 489 -11.69 -17.50 15.34
N VAL A 490 -11.65 -18.69 15.96
CA VAL A 490 -12.00 -19.97 15.32
C VAL A 490 -13.47 -19.98 14.82
N ARG A 491 -14.38 -19.33 15.55
CA ARG A 491 -15.80 -19.29 15.18
C ARG A 491 -16.09 -18.32 14.04
N LEU A 492 -15.46 -17.14 14.04
CA LEU A 492 -15.77 -16.07 13.08
C LEU A 492 -14.93 -16.12 11.80
N LEU A 493 -13.67 -16.55 11.85
CA LEU A 493 -12.78 -16.63 10.68
C LEU A 493 -12.99 -17.93 9.89
N ARG A 494 -14.24 -18.19 9.50
CA ARG A 494 -14.61 -19.32 8.65
C ARG A 494 -14.97 -18.83 7.26
N ALA A 495 -14.59 -19.61 6.25
CA ALA A 495 -14.97 -19.32 4.87
C ALA A 495 -16.49 -19.18 4.74
N GLY A 496 -16.94 -18.17 4.00
CA GLY A 496 -18.36 -17.86 3.82
C GLY A 496 -18.93 -16.80 4.77
N TYR A 497 -18.28 -16.54 5.92
CA TYR A 497 -18.56 -15.33 6.69
C TYR A 497 -17.92 -14.11 6.02
N LYS A 498 -18.56 -12.96 6.15
CA LYS A 498 -18.01 -11.68 5.69
C LYS A 498 -17.52 -10.86 6.88
N GLY A 499 -16.34 -10.29 6.72
CA GLY A 499 -15.92 -9.16 7.56
C GLY A 499 -16.15 -7.85 6.85
N ARG A 500 -15.89 -6.77 7.57
CA ARG A 500 -16.13 -5.41 7.13
C ARG A 500 -14.84 -4.61 7.25
N VAL A 501 -14.53 -3.86 6.20
CA VAL A 501 -13.45 -2.88 6.17
C VAL A 501 -14.05 -1.50 6.06
N THR A 502 -13.47 -0.55 6.80
CA THR A 502 -13.86 0.85 6.75
C THR A 502 -12.63 1.73 6.58
N GLY A 503 -12.76 2.79 5.78
CA GLY A 503 -11.68 3.74 5.59
C GLY A 503 -11.95 4.81 4.54
N TRP A 504 -10.94 5.62 4.26
CA TRP A 504 -10.98 6.67 3.26
C TRP A 504 -9.91 6.47 2.17
N GLY A 505 -9.49 5.22 2.00
CA GLY A 505 -8.60 4.80 0.92
C GLY A 505 -9.22 5.02 -0.44
N ASN A 506 -8.39 4.85 -1.46
CA ASN A 506 -8.79 5.05 -2.84
C ASN A 506 -9.93 4.10 -3.22
N LEU A 507 -11.00 4.62 -3.82
CA LEU A 507 -12.14 3.79 -4.25
C LEU A 507 -11.79 2.79 -5.36
N LYS A 508 -10.71 3.07 -6.10
CA LYS A 508 -10.23 2.28 -7.23
C LYS A 508 -8.72 2.29 -7.23
N GLU A 509 -8.11 1.22 -7.72
CA GLU A 509 -6.71 1.21 -8.11
C GLU A 509 -6.50 2.30 -9.18
N MET A 510 -5.88 3.44 -8.86
CA MET A 510 -5.65 4.49 -9.85
C MET A 510 -4.25 4.41 -10.47
N TRP A 511 -4.30 4.35 -11.81
CA TRP A 511 -3.22 4.16 -12.74
C TRP A 511 -2.72 5.46 -13.43
N THR A 512 -3.09 6.66 -12.93
CA THR A 512 -2.64 7.97 -13.47
C THR A 512 -2.46 9.05 -12.40
N SER A 513 -1.58 10.02 -12.68
CA SER A 513 -1.13 11.09 -11.76
C SER A 513 -2.10 12.26 -11.57
N SER A 514 -3.40 12.11 -11.87
CA SER A 514 -4.40 13.16 -11.61
C SER A 514 -4.94 13.04 -10.18
N VAL A 515 -4.48 13.94 -9.31
CA VAL A 515 -4.47 13.83 -7.84
C VAL A 515 -5.84 14.10 -7.14
N THR A 516 -6.89 14.52 -7.85
CA THR A 516 -8.01 15.23 -7.17
C THR A 516 -9.36 14.52 -7.02
N GLU A 517 -9.61 13.35 -7.62
CA GLU A 517 -11.00 12.81 -7.69
C GLU A 517 -11.25 11.40 -7.06
N VAL A 518 -10.26 10.72 -6.46
CA VAL A 518 -10.43 9.29 -6.10
C VAL A 518 -10.52 8.98 -4.60
N GLN A 519 -10.08 9.88 -3.73
CA GLN A 519 -10.24 9.66 -2.30
C GLN A 519 -11.62 10.13 -1.86
N PRO A 520 -12.45 9.22 -1.32
CA PRO A 520 -13.80 9.55 -0.91
C PRO A 520 -13.75 10.63 0.18
N SER A 521 -14.66 11.60 0.09
CA SER A 521 -14.77 12.66 1.10
C SER A 521 -15.45 12.16 2.37
N VAL A 522 -16.21 11.07 2.25
CA VAL A 522 -16.99 10.41 3.30
C VAL A 522 -16.37 9.04 3.58
N LEU A 523 -16.43 8.58 4.83
CA LEU A 523 -15.95 7.26 5.23
C LEU A 523 -16.67 6.18 4.40
N GLN A 524 -15.91 5.24 3.84
CA GLN A 524 -16.47 4.14 3.08
C GLN A 524 -16.58 2.87 3.92
N VAL A 525 -17.49 1.99 3.52
CA VAL A 525 -17.65 0.66 4.07
C VAL A 525 -17.76 -0.38 2.95
N VAL A 526 -17.08 -1.50 3.13
CA VAL A 526 -17.20 -2.68 2.25
C VAL A 526 -17.21 -3.95 3.09
N ASN A 527 -18.07 -4.91 2.72
CA ASN A 527 -18.13 -6.24 3.34
C ASN A 527 -17.44 -7.25 2.42
N LEU A 528 -16.43 -7.95 2.92
CA LEU A 528 -15.58 -8.86 2.16
C LEU A 528 -15.65 -10.28 2.74
N PRO A 529 -15.85 -11.31 1.92
CA PRO A 529 -15.83 -12.70 2.38
C PRO A 529 -14.41 -13.14 2.72
N ILE A 530 -14.28 -13.99 3.75
CA ILE A 530 -13.03 -14.68 4.06
C ILE A 530 -12.71 -15.68 2.94
N VAL A 531 -11.44 -15.70 2.52
CA VAL A 531 -10.93 -16.58 1.47
C VAL A 531 -10.19 -17.75 2.12
N GLU A 532 -10.49 -18.96 1.65
CA GLU A 532 -9.83 -20.18 2.11
C GLU A 532 -8.30 -20.10 1.93
N ARG A 533 -7.57 -20.55 2.95
CA ARG A 533 -6.11 -20.50 2.99
C ARG A 533 -5.39 -21.10 1.77
N PRO A 534 -5.78 -22.27 1.22
CA PRO A 534 -5.13 -22.81 0.03
C PRO A 534 -5.31 -21.92 -1.21
N VAL A 535 -6.49 -21.28 -1.35
CA VAL A 535 -6.80 -20.36 -2.44
C VAL A 535 -6.01 -19.06 -2.29
N CYS A 536 -5.95 -18.52 -1.07
CA CYS A 536 -5.13 -17.37 -0.72
C CYS A 536 -3.65 -17.61 -1.04
N LYS A 537 -3.07 -18.74 -0.60
CA LYS A 537 -1.69 -19.13 -0.90
C LYS A 537 -1.45 -19.29 -2.41
N ALA A 538 -2.41 -19.86 -3.15
CA ALA A 538 -2.29 -20.04 -4.60
C ALA A 538 -2.40 -18.73 -5.41
N SER A 539 -3.03 -17.70 -4.86
CA SER A 539 -3.20 -16.41 -5.55
C SER A 539 -1.92 -15.59 -5.68
N THR A 540 -0.87 -15.89 -4.89
CA THR A 540 0.35 -15.09 -4.83
C THR A 540 1.62 -15.95 -4.82
N ARG A 541 2.75 -15.35 -5.21
CA ARG A 541 4.08 -15.95 -5.07
C ARG A 541 4.74 -15.61 -3.72
N ILE A 542 4.19 -14.63 -3.00
CA ILE A 542 4.69 -14.20 -1.69
C ILE A 542 4.30 -15.25 -0.65
N ARG A 543 5.22 -15.59 0.27
CA ARG A 543 4.98 -16.58 1.31
C ARG A 543 3.98 -16.04 2.33
N ILE A 544 2.79 -16.64 2.38
CA ILE A 544 1.73 -16.32 3.35
C ILE A 544 1.91 -17.15 4.61
N THR A 545 2.05 -16.46 5.75
CA THR A 545 2.20 -17.06 7.09
C THR A 545 0.83 -17.28 7.73
N ASP A 546 0.78 -17.95 8.88
CA ASP A 546 -0.45 -18.16 9.67
C ASP A 546 -0.78 -17.00 10.63
N ASN A 547 -0.02 -15.91 10.52
CA ASN A 547 -0.36 -14.59 11.03
C ASN A 547 -1.10 -13.73 9.98
N MET A 548 -1.41 -14.30 8.81
CA MET A 548 -2.09 -13.61 7.72
C MET A 548 -3.30 -14.41 7.23
N PHE A 549 -4.32 -13.68 6.80
CA PHE A 549 -5.46 -14.23 6.05
C PHE A 549 -5.83 -13.32 4.87
N CYS A 550 -6.58 -13.89 3.92
CA CYS A 550 -7.09 -13.16 2.77
C CYS A 550 -8.59 -12.90 2.91
N ALA A 551 -9.04 -11.75 2.41
CA ALA A 551 -10.46 -11.48 2.20
C ALA A 551 -10.67 -10.82 0.84
N GLY A 552 -11.78 -11.14 0.17
CA GLY A 552 -12.12 -10.60 -1.13
C GLY A 552 -12.98 -11.55 -1.96
N PHE A 553 -13.65 -10.99 -2.97
CA PHE A 553 -14.56 -11.76 -3.82
C PHE A 553 -13.82 -12.67 -4.79
N LYS A 554 -14.37 -13.85 -5.08
CA LYS A 554 -13.84 -14.70 -6.15
C LYS A 554 -14.10 -14.06 -7.51
N PRO A 555 -13.21 -14.23 -8.51
CA PRO A 555 -13.36 -13.58 -9.83
C PRO A 555 -14.68 -13.92 -10.53
N ASN A 556 -15.20 -15.11 -10.25
CA ASN A 556 -16.33 -15.73 -10.94
C ASN A 556 -17.68 -15.24 -10.38
N GLU A 557 -17.70 -14.54 -9.24
CA GLU A 557 -18.93 -14.13 -8.55
C GLU A 557 -19.57 -12.89 -9.18
N GLY A 558 -18.91 -12.22 -10.13
CA GLY A 558 -19.39 -10.99 -10.75
C GLY A 558 -19.54 -9.80 -9.78
N LYS A 559 -19.06 -9.96 -8.53
CA LYS A 559 -18.97 -8.94 -7.47
C LYS A 559 -17.53 -8.46 -7.37
N ARG A 560 -17.37 -7.19 -6.99
CA ARG A 560 -16.08 -6.51 -6.92
C ARG A 560 -16.01 -5.61 -5.69
N GLY A 561 -14.82 -5.44 -5.14
CA GLY A 561 -14.57 -4.68 -3.93
C GLY A 561 -13.33 -5.19 -3.20
N ASP A 562 -12.48 -4.25 -2.76
CA ASP A 562 -11.23 -4.55 -2.08
C ASP A 562 -10.83 -3.37 -1.18
N ALA A 563 -10.02 -3.64 -0.15
CA ALA A 563 -9.36 -2.58 0.59
C ALA A 563 -8.23 -2.00 -0.28
N CYS A 564 -8.05 -0.69 -0.28
CA CYS A 564 -7.06 -0.08 -1.18
C CYS A 564 -6.15 0.92 -0.46
N GLU A 565 -5.20 1.47 -1.22
CA GLU A 565 -4.26 2.49 -0.78
C GLU A 565 -4.94 3.59 0.05
N GLY A 566 -4.50 3.77 1.29
CA GLY A 566 -5.08 4.71 2.27
C GLY A 566 -5.99 4.06 3.32
N ASP A 567 -6.44 2.81 3.11
CA ASP A 567 -7.10 2.00 4.14
C ASP A 567 -6.11 1.20 4.99
N SER A 568 -4.85 1.09 4.55
CA SER A 568 -3.74 0.44 5.26
C SER A 568 -3.68 0.84 6.73
N GLY A 569 -3.48 -0.15 7.60
CA GLY A 569 -3.52 0.01 9.05
C GLY A 569 -4.93 0.11 9.65
N GLY A 570 -5.97 0.25 8.82
CA GLY A 570 -7.37 0.25 9.26
C GLY A 570 -7.84 -1.13 9.75
N PRO A 571 -9.03 -1.17 10.37
CA PRO A 571 -9.56 -2.40 10.94
C PRO A 571 -10.31 -3.26 9.92
N PHE A 572 -10.10 -4.57 9.99
CA PHE A 572 -11.03 -5.58 9.45
C PHE A 572 -11.83 -6.14 10.62
N VAL A 573 -13.14 -5.88 10.65
CA VAL A 573 -14.02 -6.21 11.77
C VAL A 573 -15.09 -7.23 11.41
N MET A 574 -15.49 -8.06 12.36
CA MET A 574 -16.59 -9.02 12.22
C MET A 574 -17.55 -8.87 13.40
N LYS A 575 -18.85 -9.03 13.13
CA LYS A 575 -19.88 -9.00 14.16
C LYS A 575 -20.11 -10.41 14.69
N SER A 576 -20.04 -10.59 16.00
CA SER A 576 -20.34 -11.85 16.66
C SER A 576 -21.86 -12.03 16.77
N PRO A 577 -22.44 -13.13 16.23
CA PRO A 577 -23.85 -13.44 16.42
C PRO A 577 -24.17 -13.89 17.85
N PHE A 578 -23.16 -14.25 18.65
CA PHE A 578 -23.34 -14.83 19.99
C PHE A 578 -23.57 -13.78 21.08
N ASN A 579 -22.83 -12.67 21.01
CA ASN A 579 -22.91 -11.59 22.01
C ASN A 579 -23.14 -10.20 21.40
N ASN A 580 -23.43 -10.15 20.09
CA ASN A 580 -23.76 -8.94 19.34
C ASN A 580 -22.63 -7.87 19.29
N ARG A 581 -21.39 -8.23 19.66
CA ARG A 581 -20.23 -7.32 19.65
C ARG A 581 -19.44 -7.37 18.34
N TRP A 582 -18.81 -6.26 18.01
CA TRP A 582 -17.86 -6.14 16.90
C TRP A 582 -16.41 -6.41 17.35
N TYR A 583 -15.76 -7.36 16.68
CA TYR A 583 -14.38 -7.78 16.93
C TYR A 583 -13.47 -7.42 15.77
N GLN A 584 -12.30 -6.86 16.05
CA GLN A 584 -11.26 -6.64 15.04
C GLN A 584 -10.47 -7.93 14.83
N MET A 585 -10.74 -8.60 13.71
CA MET A 585 -10.10 -9.87 13.37
C MET A 585 -8.79 -9.66 12.62
N GLY A 586 -8.66 -8.52 11.93
CA GLY A 586 -7.48 -8.20 11.14
C GLY A 586 -7.13 -6.71 11.09
N ILE A 587 -5.93 -6.44 10.59
CA ILE A 587 -5.44 -5.11 10.22
C ILE A 587 -5.19 -5.12 8.72
N VAL A 588 -5.70 -4.13 7.98
CA VAL A 588 -5.44 -3.98 6.54
C VAL A 588 -3.93 -3.80 6.33
N SER A 589 -3.28 -4.74 5.65
CA SER A 589 -1.81 -4.74 5.51
C SER A 589 -1.38 -4.38 4.08
N TRP A 590 -1.48 -5.31 3.13
CA TRP A 590 -1.00 -5.13 1.76
C TRP A 590 -1.86 -5.90 0.73
N GLY A 591 -1.61 -5.69 -0.56
CA GLY A 591 -2.26 -6.39 -1.67
C GLY A 591 -1.46 -6.27 -2.97
N GLU A 592 -1.63 -7.22 -3.89
CA GLU A 592 -1.00 -7.17 -5.23
C GLU A 592 -1.80 -6.29 -6.21
N GLY A 593 -2.23 -5.11 -5.75
CA GLY A 593 -3.22 -4.24 -6.39
C GLY A 593 -4.59 -4.36 -5.73
N CYS A 594 -5.49 -3.41 -6.04
CA CYS A 594 -6.84 -3.38 -5.48
C CYS A 594 -7.84 -3.93 -6.48
N ASP A 595 -8.68 -4.88 -6.07
CA ASP A 595 -9.79 -5.43 -6.85
C ASP A 595 -9.34 -6.03 -8.21
N ARG A 596 -8.16 -6.67 -8.23
CA ARG A 596 -7.65 -7.38 -9.43
C ARG A 596 -8.19 -8.81 -9.48
N ASP A 597 -8.55 -9.26 -10.69
CA ASP A 597 -9.05 -10.61 -10.89
C ASP A 597 -8.01 -11.65 -10.44
N GLY A 598 -8.41 -12.53 -9.53
CA GLY A 598 -7.57 -13.60 -8.98
C GLY A 598 -6.61 -13.15 -7.88
N LYS A 599 -6.76 -11.93 -7.36
CA LYS A 599 -6.01 -11.37 -6.23
C LYS A 599 -6.96 -11.00 -5.09
N TYR A 600 -6.41 -10.90 -3.89
CA TYR A 600 -7.15 -10.61 -2.65
C TYR A 600 -6.40 -9.58 -1.80
N GLY A 601 -7.13 -8.93 -0.89
CA GLY A 601 -6.52 -8.14 0.18
C GLY A 601 -5.93 -9.06 1.26
N PHE A 602 -4.76 -8.69 1.78
CA PHE A 602 -4.08 -9.43 2.86
C PHE A 602 -4.16 -8.66 4.17
N TYR A 603 -4.48 -9.39 5.24
CA TYR A 603 -4.73 -8.83 6.56
C TYR A 603 -3.88 -9.53 7.62
N THR A 604 -3.32 -8.75 8.54
CA THR A 604 -2.59 -9.28 9.71
C THR A 604 -3.60 -9.77 10.76
N HIS A 605 -3.51 -11.02 11.20
CA HIS A 605 -4.33 -11.58 12.27
C HIS A 605 -4.05 -10.89 13.61
N VAL A 606 -5.11 -10.45 14.29
CA VAL A 606 -4.99 -9.74 15.58
C VAL A 606 -4.99 -10.68 16.79
N PHE A 607 -5.67 -11.84 16.71
CA PHE A 607 -5.84 -12.71 17.87
C PHE A 607 -4.51 -13.23 18.45
N ARG A 608 -3.53 -13.58 17.60
CA ARG A 608 -2.21 -14.08 18.04
C ARG A 608 -1.40 -13.03 18.79
N LEU A 609 -1.73 -11.77 18.57
CA LEU A 609 -0.94 -10.62 19.02
C LEU A 609 -1.52 -10.01 20.30
N LYS A 610 -2.60 -10.57 20.85
CA LYS A 610 -3.26 -10.07 22.08
C LYS A 610 -2.32 -10.09 23.29
N LYS A 611 -1.48 -11.12 23.42
CA LYS A 611 -0.49 -11.26 24.50
C LYS A 611 0.70 -10.31 24.31
N TRP A 612 1.15 -10.10 23.07
CA TRP A 612 2.09 -9.03 22.76
C TRP A 612 1.54 -7.65 23.19
N ILE A 613 0.28 -7.34 22.86
CA ILE A 613 -0.39 -6.09 23.26
C ILE A 613 -0.39 -5.97 24.80
N GLN A 614 -0.75 -7.02 25.53
CA GLN A 614 -0.73 -7.05 27.00
C GLN A 614 0.65 -6.69 27.57
N LYS A 615 1.71 -7.35 27.10
CA LYS A 615 3.08 -7.11 27.59
C LYS A 615 3.51 -5.67 27.36
N VAL A 616 3.22 -5.11 26.18
CA VAL A 616 3.53 -3.71 25.85
C VAL A 616 2.76 -2.74 26.76
N ILE A 617 1.48 -3.00 26.99
CA ILE A 617 0.64 -2.17 27.87
C ILE A 617 1.19 -2.17 29.29
N ASP A 618 1.52 -3.34 29.83
CA ASP A 618 2.02 -3.50 31.20
C ASP A 618 3.41 -2.87 31.37
N GLN A 619 4.29 -3.05 30.38
CA GLN A 619 5.61 -2.38 30.36
C GLN A 619 5.45 -0.86 30.41
N SER A 620 4.45 -0.31 29.72
CA SER A 620 4.24 1.13 29.68
C SER A 620 3.64 1.71 30.98
N GLY A 621 3.04 0.85 31.82
CA GLY A 621 2.46 1.21 33.11
C GLY A 621 3.44 1.13 34.29
N SER A 622 4.59 0.47 34.08
CA SER A 622 5.70 0.38 35.04
C SER A 622 6.69 1.54 34.84
#